data_AF-A0A135VQF6-F1
#
_entry.id   AF-A0A135VQF6-F1
#
_cell.length_a   1.000
_cell.length_b   1.000
_cell.length_c   1.000
_cell.angle_alpha   90.00
_cell.angle_beta   90.00
_cell.angle_gamma   90.00
#
_symmetry.space_group_name_H-M   'P 1'
#
loop_
_entity.id
_entity.type
_entity.pdbx_description
1 polymer ?
#
loop_
_entity_poly.entity_id
_entity_poly.type
_entity_poly.pdbx_seq_one_letter_code
_entity_poly.pdbx_strand_id
1 'polypeptide(L)'
;MDEDKSKSEDMAAELIDAIDDEMDDDDVRDGLTKKERELEISRESDRKRKAQELKKQLRRRQLGFLTYRWPAFVLIFGGILAISTEFLQVMVREPGVPPDVGFDTFVDALFLSGGVFYIFPVIAGGFMIVLSYFVYTNPRYTWLAIIPAMMLVMSGAYVYYLVDFAVAFQPELMGLIYATLTPISMIIAGVIALLAIVLREKED
;
A
#
# COMPACT_ATOMS: atom_id res chain seq x y z
N MET A 1 -42.63 76.71 -52.47
CA MET A 1 -42.10 76.44 -51.12
C MET A 1 -42.36 74.96 -50.84
N ASP A 2 -41.52 74.05 -51.35
CA ASP A 2 -41.58 72.61 -50.99
C ASP A 2 -40.31 71.83 -51.41
N GLU A 3 -39.37 72.41 -52.17
CA GLU A 3 -38.15 71.69 -52.62
C GLU A 3 -37.01 71.62 -51.58
N ASP A 4 -37.07 72.37 -50.48
CA ASP A 4 -36.02 72.34 -49.44
C ASP A 4 -36.25 71.29 -48.35
N LYS A 5 -37.47 70.77 -48.19
CA LYS A 5 -37.75 69.71 -47.22
C LYS A 5 -37.35 68.33 -47.72
N SER A 6 -37.51 68.05 -49.01
CA SER A 6 -37.22 66.72 -49.56
C SER A 6 -35.73 66.37 -49.48
N LYS A 7 -34.83 67.33 -49.72
CA LYS A 7 -33.37 67.09 -49.60
C LYS A 7 -32.90 66.82 -48.17
N SER A 8 -33.59 67.37 -47.17
CA SER A 8 -33.26 67.11 -45.77
C SER A 8 -33.78 65.75 -45.29
N GLU A 9 -34.93 65.30 -45.82
CA GLU A 9 -35.47 63.97 -45.53
C GLU A 9 -34.65 62.87 -46.22
N ASP A 10 -34.22 63.09 -47.47
CA ASP A 10 -33.39 62.13 -48.20
C ASP A 10 -31.99 61.98 -47.59
N MET A 11 -31.33 63.08 -47.18
CA MET A 11 -30.03 62.99 -46.47
C MET A 11 -30.16 62.40 -45.06
N ALA A 12 -31.29 62.60 -44.38
CA ALA A 12 -31.52 61.98 -43.08
C ALA A 12 -31.80 60.48 -43.21
N ALA A 13 -32.50 60.05 -44.26
CA ALA A 13 -32.71 58.64 -44.57
C ALA A 13 -31.38 57.94 -44.91
N GLU A 14 -30.52 58.57 -45.72
CA GLU A 14 -29.21 58.03 -46.09
C GLU A 14 -28.25 57.92 -44.89
N LEU A 15 -28.35 58.83 -43.92
CA LEU A 15 -27.62 58.73 -42.64
C LEU A 15 -28.16 57.65 -41.71
N ILE A 16 -29.47 57.40 -41.70
CA ILE A 16 -30.10 56.33 -40.89
C ILE A 16 -29.77 54.97 -41.49
N ASP A 17 -29.80 54.83 -42.81
CA ASP A 17 -29.45 53.59 -43.53
C ASP A 17 -27.97 53.24 -43.31
N ALA A 18 -27.08 54.24 -43.35
CA ALA A 18 -25.67 54.04 -43.05
C ALA A 18 -25.39 53.65 -41.57
N ILE A 19 -26.28 54.00 -40.64
CA ILE A 19 -26.19 53.62 -39.22
C ILE A 19 -26.79 52.23 -39.00
N ASP A 20 -27.91 51.88 -39.66
CA ASP A 20 -28.51 50.54 -39.56
C ASP A 20 -27.63 49.47 -40.26
N ASP A 21 -26.99 49.79 -41.40
CA ASP A 21 -26.03 48.91 -42.07
C ASP A 21 -24.75 48.67 -41.23
N GLU A 22 -24.38 49.58 -40.32
CA GLU A 22 -23.30 49.37 -39.33
C GLU A 22 -23.77 48.65 -38.06
N MET A 23 -25.08 48.55 -37.81
CA MET A 23 -25.67 47.90 -36.63
C MET A 23 -26.21 46.48 -36.90
N ASP A 24 -26.24 46.03 -38.15
CA ASP A 24 -26.70 44.68 -38.55
C ASP A 24 -25.61 43.58 -38.47
N ASP A 25 -24.38 43.93 -38.09
CA ASP A 25 -23.40 42.95 -37.61
C ASP A 25 -23.73 42.62 -36.14
N ASP A 26 -23.84 41.33 -35.80
CA ASP A 26 -24.12 40.67 -34.50
C ASP A 26 -23.31 41.14 -33.24
N ASP A 27 -22.79 42.37 -33.22
CA ASP A 27 -21.80 42.90 -32.28
C ASP A 27 -22.39 43.63 -31.04
N VAL A 28 -23.72 43.82 -30.94
CA VAL A 28 -24.32 44.57 -29.81
C VAL A 28 -24.67 43.71 -28.59
N ARG A 29 -24.56 42.37 -28.64
CA ARG A 29 -24.99 41.52 -27.51
C ARG A 29 -23.97 41.35 -26.37
N ASP A 30 -22.68 41.62 -26.61
CA ASP A 30 -21.63 41.31 -25.61
C ASP A 30 -20.68 42.48 -25.29
N GLY A 31 -20.82 43.62 -25.99
CA GLY A 31 -20.04 44.83 -25.69
C GLY A 31 -18.51 44.69 -25.87
N LEU A 32 -18.05 43.64 -26.53
CA LEU A 32 -16.65 43.33 -26.76
C LEU A 32 -16.26 43.64 -28.20
N THR A 33 -15.12 44.30 -28.39
CA THR A 33 -14.57 44.52 -29.72
C THR A 33 -14.14 43.18 -30.38
N LYS A 34 -14.14 43.10 -31.73
CA LYS A 34 -13.74 41.87 -32.46
C LYS A 34 -12.41 41.28 -31.97
N LYS A 35 -11.45 42.13 -31.58
CA LYS A 35 -10.16 41.72 -30.98
C LYS A 35 -10.28 41.15 -29.56
N GLU A 36 -11.18 41.69 -28.74
CA GLU A 36 -11.42 41.20 -27.37
C GLU A 36 -12.15 39.85 -27.39
N ARG A 37 -13.07 39.64 -28.35
CA ARG A 37 -13.73 38.35 -28.58
C ARG A 37 -12.73 37.24 -28.95
N GLU A 38 -11.75 37.53 -29.82
CA GLU A 38 -10.66 36.59 -30.12
C GLU A 38 -9.77 36.31 -28.89
N LEU A 39 -9.52 37.32 -28.07
CA LEU A 39 -8.74 37.21 -26.83
C LEU A 39 -9.47 36.39 -25.76
N GLU A 40 -10.79 36.48 -25.70
CA GLU A 40 -11.59 35.70 -24.76
C GLU A 40 -11.70 34.23 -25.19
N ILE A 41 -11.92 33.97 -26.48
CA ILE A 41 -11.93 32.62 -27.04
C ILE A 41 -10.58 31.93 -26.79
N SER A 42 -9.46 32.64 -27.00
CA SER A 42 -8.12 32.10 -26.72
C SER A 42 -7.90 31.81 -25.23
N ARG A 43 -8.32 32.70 -24.33
CA ARG A 43 -8.24 32.49 -22.86
C ARG A 43 -9.11 31.34 -22.39
N GLU A 44 -10.31 31.18 -22.95
CA GLU A 44 -11.22 30.10 -22.59
C GLU A 44 -10.68 28.75 -23.08
N SER A 45 -10.08 28.73 -24.28
CA SER A 45 -9.39 27.55 -24.81
C SER A 45 -8.18 27.14 -23.96
N ASP A 46 -7.41 28.12 -23.47
CA ASP A 46 -6.27 27.90 -22.57
C ASP A 46 -6.72 27.39 -21.20
N ARG A 47 -7.83 27.91 -20.65
CA ARG A 47 -8.42 27.40 -19.40
C ARG A 47 -8.91 25.96 -19.57
N LYS A 48 -9.59 25.65 -20.68
CA LYS A 48 -10.02 24.29 -21.00
C LYS A 48 -8.81 23.36 -21.18
N ARG A 49 -7.74 23.81 -21.82
CA ARG A 49 -6.50 23.02 -21.99
C ARG A 49 -5.78 22.78 -20.67
N LYS A 50 -5.62 23.80 -19.83
CA LYS A 50 -5.07 23.67 -18.46
C LYS A 50 -5.94 22.76 -17.59
N ALA A 51 -7.26 22.87 -17.68
CA ALA A 51 -8.18 21.99 -16.96
C ALA A 51 -8.10 20.54 -17.45
N GLN A 52 -7.93 20.30 -18.75
CA GLN A 52 -7.71 18.98 -19.32
C GLN A 52 -6.34 18.40 -18.96
N GLU A 53 -5.30 19.23 -18.93
CA GLU A 53 -3.96 18.85 -18.46
C GLU A 53 -3.97 18.52 -16.97
N LEU A 54 -4.62 19.33 -16.14
CA LEU A 54 -4.86 19.05 -14.72
C LEU A 54 -5.69 17.78 -14.54
N LYS A 55 -6.74 17.56 -15.32
CA LYS A 55 -7.54 16.32 -15.28
C LYS A 55 -6.72 15.12 -15.75
N LYS A 56 -5.80 15.26 -16.70
CA LYS A 56 -4.84 14.21 -17.10
C LYS A 56 -3.81 13.95 -16.00
N GLN A 57 -3.28 14.98 -15.36
CA GLN A 57 -2.34 14.85 -14.25
C GLN A 57 -3.02 14.23 -13.02
N LEU A 58 -4.24 14.65 -12.71
CA LEU A 58 -5.07 14.06 -11.67
C LEU A 58 -5.46 12.64 -12.02
N ARG A 59 -5.82 12.30 -13.27
CA ARG A 59 -6.07 10.91 -13.70
C ARG A 59 -4.80 10.05 -13.64
N ARG A 60 -3.62 10.62 -13.93
CA ARG A 60 -2.32 9.97 -13.71
C ARG A 60 -1.99 9.77 -12.22
N ARG A 61 -2.42 10.68 -11.34
CA ARG A 61 -2.22 10.58 -9.88
C ARG A 61 -3.32 9.79 -9.15
N GLN A 62 -4.54 9.74 -9.68
CA GLN A 62 -5.74 9.07 -9.14
C GLN A 62 -6.00 7.68 -9.76
N LEU A 63 -5.23 7.27 -10.76
CA LEU A 63 -4.82 5.87 -10.87
C LEU A 63 -3.68 5.69 -9.86
N GLY A 64 -3.88 5.74 -8.53
CA GLY A 64 -4.90 4.95 -7.84
C GLY A 64 -4.85 3.48 -8.21
N PHE A 65 -3.82 3.03 -8.94
CA PHE A 65 -3.40 1.66 -8.82
C PHE A 65 -3.23 1.46 -7.33
N LEU A 66 -4.04 0.56 -6.78
CA LEU A 66 -3.60 -0.38 -5.79
C LEU A 66 -2.17 -0.78 -6.22
N THR A 67 -1.15 -0.01 -5.85
CA THR A 67 0.23 -0.33 -6.16
C THR A 67 0.41 -1.65 -5.47
N TYR A 68 0.47 -2.71 -6.26
CA TYR A 68 0.53 -4.06 -5.75
C TYR A 68 1.91 -4.17 -5.09
N ARG A 69 1.96 -3.79 -3.81
CA ARG A 69 3.17 -3.79 -3.02
C ARG A 69 3.34 -5.21 -2.51
N TRP A 70 4.01 -6.02 -3.33
CA TRP A 70 4.36 -7.40 -3.00
C TRP A 70 4.98 -7.53 -1.60
N PRO A 71 5.85 -6.60 -1.14
CA PRO A 71 6.37 -6.63 0.21
C PRO A 71 5.29 -6.61 1.30
N ALA A 72 4.27 -5.76 1.15
CA ALA A 72 3.19 -5.67 2.15
C ALA A 72 2.36 -6.96 2.19
N PHE A 73 2.03 -7.52 1.03
CA PHE A 73 1.29 -8.79 0.94
C PHE A 73 2.07 -9.96 1.57
N VAL A 74 3.36 -10.05 1.27
CA VAL A 74 4.25 -11.10 1.82
C VAL A 74 4.36 -11.00 3.34
N LEU A 75 4.43 -9.78 3.89
CA LEU A 75 4.45 -9.57 5.34
C LEU A 75 3.14 -9.98 6.02
N ILE A 76 1.98 -9.70 5.41
CA ILE A 76 0.69 -10.16 5.96
C ILE A 76 0.65 -11.68 6.00
N PHE A 77 1.00 -12.33 4.88
CA PHE A 77 0.97 -13.78 4.79
C PHE A 77 1.98 -14.45 5.75
N GLY A 78 3.20 -13.93 5.80
CA GLY A 78 4.22 -14.36 6.76
C GLY A 78 3.77 -14.15 8.21
N GLY A 79 3.06 -13.05 8.49
CA GLY A 79 2.49 -12.76 9.79
C GLY A 79 1.45 -13.78 10.24
N ILE A 80 0.51 -14.13 9.37
CA ILE A 80 -0.51 -15.16 9.65
C ILE A 80 0.15 -16.52 9.87
N LEU A 81 1.13 -16.88 9.04
CA LEU A 81 1.84 -18.15 9.16
C LEU A 81 2.61 -18.24 10.49
N ALA A 82 3.29 -17.17 10.89
CA ALA A 82 3.96 -17.05 12.18
C ALA A 82 3.03 -17.20 13.39
N ILE A 83 1.86 -16.57 13.37
CA ILE A 83 0.87 -16.72 14.45
C ILE A 83 0.35 -18.16 14.49
N SER A 84 0.13 -18.76 13.32
CA SER A 84 -0.40 -20.12 13.23
C SER A 84 0.56 -21.13 13.85
N THR A 85 1.88 -20.94 13.70
CA THR A 85 2.88 -21.86 14.27
C THR A 85 2.91 -21.89 15.80
N GLU A 86 2.30 -20.91 16.48
CA GLU A 86 2.14 -20.90 17.94
C GLU A 86 1.28 -22.09 18.42
N PHE A 87 0.25 -22.42 17.66
CA PHE A 87 -0.75 -23.43 18.01
C PHE A 87 -0.45 -24.82 17.44
N LEU A 88 0.59 -24.92 16.61
CA LEU A 88 0.99 -26.19 16.02
C LEU A 88 1.85 -26.98 16.99
N GLN A 89 1.83 -28.30 16.85
CA GLN A 89 2.68 -29.18 17.63
C GLN A 89 4.16 -28.96 17.25
N VAL A 90 4.99 -28.70 18.24
CA VAL A 90 6.40 -28.29 18.11
C VAL A 90 7.35 -29.43 18.48
N MET A 91 6.97 -30.20 19.49
CA MET A 91 7.71 -31.36 19.97
C MET A 91 6.80 -32.57 19.99
N VAL A 92 7.34 -33.73 19.65
CA VAL A 92 6.66 -35.02 19.85
C VAL A 92 7.41 -35.77 20.93
N ARG A 93 6.64 -36.46 21.76
CA ARG A 93 7.11 -37.28 22.86
C ARG A 93 6.49 -38.66 22.73
N GLU A 94 7.29 -39.70 22.90
CA GLU A 94 6.77 -41.05 22.99
C GLU A 94 6.05 -41.31 24.33
N PRO A 95 5.10 -42.27 24.39
CA PRO A 95 4.29 -42.55 25.58
C PRO A 95 5.08 -42.95 26.85
N GLY A 96 6.37 -43.29 26.71
CA GLY A 96 7.26 -43.65 27.82
C GLY A 96 7.99 -42.48 28.47
N VAL A 97 7.88 -41.25 27.92
CA VAL A 97 8.54 -40.06 28.46
C VAL A 97 7.65 -39.40 29.52
N PRO A 98 8.19 -39.01 30.70
CA PRO A 98 7.41 -38.28 31.71
C PRO A 98 6.78 -37.01 31.13
N PRO A 99 5.51 -36.69 31.46
CA PRO A 99 4.80 -35.53 30.92
C PRO A 99 5.44 -34.18 31.30
N ASP A 100 6.28 -34.17 32.33
CA ASP A 100 7.03 -33.00 32.79
C ASP A 100 8.22 -32.64 31.88
N VAL A 101 8.63 -33.55 30.99
CA VAL A 101 9.76 -33.35 30.08
C VAL A 101 9.23 -32.93 28.71
N GLY A 102 9.42 -31.66 28.34
CA GLY A 102 9.02 -31.10 27.04
C GLY A 102 7.64 -30.45 27.03
N PHE A 103 7.19 -30.04 25.86
CA PHE A 103 5.92 -29.36 25.64
C PHE A 103 5.39 -29.64 24.23
N ASP A 104 4.08 -29.70 24.05
CA ASP A 104 3.52 -30.02 22.74
C ASP A 104 3.38 -28.78 21.87
N THR A 105 2.94 -27.65 22.44
CA THR A 105 2.79 -26.37 21.73
C THR A 105 3.57 -25.22 22.39
N PHE A 106 3.80 -24.13 21.66
CA PHE A 106 4.41 -22.92 22.22
C PHE A 106 3.55 -22.30 23.34
N VAL A 107 2.23 -22.38 23.20
CA VAL A 107 1.28 -21.96 24.22
C VAL A 107 1.47 -22.74 25.52
N ASP A 108 1.58 -24.06 25.43
CA ASP A 108 1.80 -24.92 26.62
C ASP A 108 3.13 -24.58 27.28
N ALA A 109 4.18 -24.38 26.47
CA ALA A 109 5.51 -24.01 26.95
C ALA A 109 5.50 -22.66 27.68
N LEU A 110 4.74 -21.68 27.16
CA LEU A 110 4.58 -20.36 27.76
C LEU A 110 3.91 -20.47 29.14
N PHE A 111 2.87 -21.29 29.28
CA PHE A 111 2.20 -21.48 30.57
C PHE A 111 3.04 -22.28 31.58
N LEU A 112 3.83 -23.24 31.11
CA LEU A 112 4.67 -24.07 31.97
C LEU A 112 5.92 -23.32 32.48
N SER A 113 6.57 -22.54 31.62
CA SER A 113 7.89 -21.95 31.92
C SER A 113 7.91 -20.43 32.00
N GLY A 114 6.91 -19.74 31.45
CA GLY A 114 6.89 -18.27 31.35
C GLY A 114 7.94 -17.67 30.42
N GLY A 115 8.62 -18.49 29.59
CA GLY A 115 9.70 -18.02 28.72
C GLY A 115 9.24 -17.08 27.60
N VAL A 116 9.94 -15.96 27.43
CA VAL A 116 9.58 -14.95 26.40
C VAL A 116 9.80 -15.47 24.98
N PHE A 117 10.73 -16.41 24.78
CA PHE A 117 10.94 -17.05 23.47
C PHE A 117 9.69 -17.75 22.94
N TYR A 118 8.79 -18.18 23.83
CA TYR A 118 7.61 -18.91 23.41
C TYR A 118 6.55 -18.01 22.78
N ILE A 119 6.52 -16.72 23.11
CA ILE A 119 5.57 -15.75 22.52
C ILE A 119 6.12 -15.04 21.27
N PHE A 120 7.36 -15.34 20.88
CA PHE A 120 8.01 -14.74 19.72
C PHE A 120 7.23 -14.92 18.41
N PRO A 121 6.62 -16.09 18.10
CA PRO A 121 5.85 -16.26 16.86
C PRO A 121 4.66 -15.29 16.78
N VAL A 122 3.94 -15.10 17.89
CA VAL A 122 2.81 -14.16 17.98
C VAL A 122 3.28 -12.72 17.83
N ILE A 123 4.33 -12.33 18.57
CA ILE A 123 4.86 -10.96 18.51
C ILE A 123 5.41 -10.65 17.12
N ALA A 124 6.20 -11.56 16.54
CA ALA A 124 6.73 -11.42 15.19
C ALA A 124 5.61 -11.35 14.15
N GLY A 125 4.58 -12.18 14.30
CA GLY A 125 3.37 -12.19 13.50
C GLY A 125 2.64 -10.85 13.51
N GLY A 126 2.32 -10.35 14.70
CA GLY A 126 1.69 -9.04 14.88
C GLY A 126 2.55 -7.90 14.34
N PHE A 127 3.87 -7.95 14.59
CA PHE A 127 4.80 -6.96 14.09
C PHE A 127 4.84 -6.93 12.56
N MET A 128 4.86 -8.09 11.88
CA MET A 128 4.80 -8.16 10.41
C MET A 128 3.49 -7.58 9.85
N ILE A 129 2.36 -7.87 10.48
CA ILE A 129 1.06 -7.33 10.05
C ILE A 129 1.06 -5.80 10.20
N VAL A 130 1.54 -5.26 11.33
CA VAL A 130 1.66 -3.81 11.52
C VAL A 130 2.66 -3.21 10.52
N LEU A 131 3.78 -3.88 10.29
CA LEU A 131 4.80 -3.45 9.33
C LEU A 131 4.24 -3.39 7.91
N SER A 132 3.35 -4.30 7.54
CA SER A 132 2.74 -4.33 6.21
C SER A 132 2.00 -3.03 5.87
N TYR A 133 1.34 -2.40 6.86
CA TYR A 133 0.69 -1.11 6.71
C TYR A 133 1.71 0.01 6.44
N PHE A 134 2.81 0.04 7.20
CA PHE A 134 3.87 1.04 6.99
C PHE A 134 4.58 0.84 5.65
N VAL A 135 4.87 -0.39 5.27
CA VAL A 135 5.47 -0.74 3.98
C VAL A 135 4.55 -0.37 2.82
N TYR A 136 3.23 -0.47 3.01
CA TYR A 136 2.26 -0.04 2.01
C TYR A 136 2.31 1.47 1.74
N THR A 137 2.72 2.29 2.71
CA THR A 137 2.87 3.75 2.53
C THR A 137 4.29 4.12 2.10
N ASN A 138 5.33 3.57 2.71
CA ASN A 138 6.73 3.85 2.40
C ASN A 138 7.57 2.56 2.34
N PRO A 139 8.15 2.21 1.17
CA PRO A 139 8.89 0.96 0.99
C PRO A 139 10.18 0.90 1.82
N ARG A 140 10.71 2.02 2.33
CA ARG A 140 11.92 2.02 3.17
C ARG A 140 11.74 1.27 4.50
N TYR A 141 10.50 1.11 4.97
CA TYR A 141 10.23 0.40 6.22
C TYR A 141 10.36 -1.13 6.10
N THR A 142 10.54 -1.68 4.89
CA THR A 142 10.74 -3.14 4.72
C THR A 142 11.99 -3.65 5.45
N TRP A 143 13.02 -2.82 5.62
CA TRP A 143 14.23 -3.18 6.38
C TRP A 143 13.93 -3.59 7.83
N LEU A 144 12.85 -3.09 8.43
CA LEU A 144 12.43 -3.48 9.77
C LEU A 144 11.91 -4.92 9.82
N ALA A 145 11.64 -5.57 8.68
CA ALA A 145 11.27 -6.98 8.61
C ALA A 145 12.37 -7.93 9.10
N ILE A 146 13.62 -7.45 9.23
CA ILE A 146 14.71 -8.19 9.87
C ILE A 146 14.36 -8.54 11.33
N ILE A 147 13.66 -7.65 12.05
CA ILE A 147 13.30 -7.86 13.45
C ILE A 147 12.39 -9.09 13.62
N PRO A 148 11.19 -9.17 13.00
CA PRO A 148 10.34 -10.35 13.12
C PRO A 148 10.99 -11.59 12.49
N ALA A 149 11.82 -11.44 11.44
CA ALA A 149 12.55 -12.56 10.88
C ALA A 149 13.51 -13.19 11.90
N MET A 150 14.29 -12.38 12.60
CA MET A 150 15.20 -12.85 13.65
C MET A 150 14.42 -13.51 14.79
N MET A 151 13.31 -12.92 15.24
CA MET A 151 12.49 -13.50 16.30
C MET A 151 11.98 -14.90 15.94
N LEU A 152 11.51 -15.09 14.70
CA LEU A 152 11.02 -16.39 14.23
C LEU A 152 12.13 -17.43 14.09
N VAL A 153 13.27 -17.03 13.53
CA VAL A 153 14.43 -17.91 13.40
C VAL A 153 14.95 -18.31 14.77
N MET A 154 15.02 -17.37 15.72
CA MET A 154 15.40 -17.65 17.10
C MET A 154 14.42 -18.60 17.77
N SER A 155 13.11 -18.39 17.62
CA SER A 155 12.09 -19.27 18.18
C SER A 155 12.19 -20.69 17.64
N GLY A 156 12.34 -20.85 16.32
CA GLY A 156 12.52 -22.16 15.69
C GLY A 156 13.83 -22.84 16.11
N ALA A 157 14.94 -22.11 16.10
CA ALA A 157 16.24 -22.63 16.53
C ALA A 157 16.27 -23.01 18.02
N TYR A 158 15.54 -22.26 18.87
CA TYR A 158 15.46 -22.53 20.29
C TYR A 158 14.82 -23.89 20.59
N VAL A 159 13.83 -24.32 19.81
CA VAL A 159 13.26 -25.67 19.95
C VAL A 159 14.30 -26.74 19.68
N TYR A 160 15.06 -26.61 18.59
CA TYR A 160 16.15 -27.55 18.28
C TYR A 160 17.21 -27.57 19.37
N TYR A 161 17.58 -26.39 19.88
CA TYR A 161 18.49 -26.27 21.00
C TYR A 161 17.97 -26.99 22.25
N LEU A 162 16.68 -26.86 22.58
CA LEU A 162 16.08 -27.55 23.72
C LEU A 162 16.07 -29.07 23.56
N VAL A 163 15.75 -29.57 22.36
CA VAL A 163 15.80 -31.02 22.07
C VAL A 163 17.23 -31.54 22.22
N ASP A 164 18.20 -30.87 21.59
CA ASP A 164 19.61 -31.28 21.64
C ASP A 164 20.17 -31.20 23.06
N PHE A 165 19.85 -30.15 23.80
CA PHE A 165 20.22 -29.99 25.20
C PHE A 165 19.63 -31.10 26.08
N ALA A 166 18.35 -31.44 25.88
CA ALA A 166 17.70 -32.52 26.63
C ALA A 166 18.37 -33.88 26.38
N VAL A 167 18.68 -34.20 25.11
CA VAL A 167 19.36 -35.45 24.73
C VAL A 167 20.81 -35.47 25.22
N ALA A 168 21.51 -34.33 25.20
CA ALA A 168 22.88 -34.22 25.71
C ALA A 168 22.95 -34.44 27.23
N PHE A 169 21.94 -33.97 27.98
CA PHE A 169 21.89 -34.11 29.43
C PHE A 169 21.36 -35.48 29.89
N GLN A 170 20.42 -36.06 29.13
CA GLN A 170 19.83 -37.38 29.38
C GLN A 170 19.82 -38.18 28.07
N PRO A 171 20.89 -38.93 27.77
CA PRO A 171 21.00 -39.73 26.54
C PRO A 171 19.90 -40.78 26.36
N GLU A 172 19.24 -41.19 27.44
CA GLU A 172 18.11 -42.13 27.43
C GLU A 172 16.89 -41.58 26.67
N LEU A 173 16.78 -40.25 26.52
CA LEU A 173 15.73 -39.59 25.75
C LEU A 173 16.00 -39.57 24.24
N MET A 174 17.17 -40.04 23.80
CA MET A 174 17.54 -40.09 22.39
C MET A 174 16.55 -40.96 21.60
N GLY A 175 15.87 -40.35 20.63
CA GLY A 175 14.85 -41.03 19.82
C GLY A 175 13.43 -41.01 20.42
N LEU A 176 13.28 -40.63 21.70
CA LEU A 176 11.97 -40.52 22.37
C LEU A 176 11.39 -39.10 22.34
N ILE A 177 12.26 -38.10 22.15
CA ILE A 177 11.88 -36.69 22.01
C ILE A 177 12.48 -36.15 20.72
N TYR A 178 11.65 -35.55 19.86
CA TYR A 178 12.10 -34.91 18.64
C TYR A 178 11.25 -33.68 18.29
N ALA A 179 11.88 -32.74 17.58
CA ALA A 179 11.20 -31.58 17.01
C ALA A 179 10.36 -31.99 15.80
N THR A 180 9.17 -31.40 15.66
CA THR A 180 8.34 -31.55 14.45
C THR A 180 8.86 -30.70 13.29
N LEU A 181 8.07 -30.55 12.23
CA LEU A 181 8.32 -29.61 11.14
C LEU A 181 7.95 -28.16 11.48
N THR A 182 7.30 -27.92 12.62
CA THR A 182 6.86 -26.57 13.02
C THR A 182 8.02 -25.60 13.25
N PRO A 183 9.13 -25.98 13.93
CA PRO A 183 10.32 -25.13 13.99
C PRO A 183 10.89 -24.77 12.61
N ILE A 184 10.83 -25.69 11.64
CA ILE A 184 11.26 -25.42 10.26
C ILE A 184 10.33 -24.40 9.60
N SER A 185 9.02 -24.52 9.78
CA SER A 185 8.07 -23.56 9.20
C SER A 185 8.24 -22.17 9.78
N MET A 186 8.68 -22.03 11.04
CA MET A 186 9.07 -20.73 11.63
C MET A 186 10.30 -20.13 10.95
N ILE A 187 11.33 -20.95 10.69
CA ILE A 187 12.51 -20.50 9.95
C ILE A 187 12.11 -20.05 8.54
N ILE A 188 11.25 -20.82 7.87
CA ILE A 188 10.69 -20.47 6.56
C ILE A 188 9.91 -19.15 6.65
N ALA A 189 9.09 -18.95 7.68
CA ALA A 189 8.37 -17.69 7.91
C ALA A 189 9.34 -16.51 8.07
N GLY A 190 10.45 -16.72 8.78
CA GLY A 190 11.51 -15.72 8.90
C GLY A 190 12.18 -15.40 7.56
N VAL A 191 12.43 -16.41 6.73
CA VAL A 191 12.94 -16.20 5.35
C VAL A 191 11.92 -15.46 4.49
N ILE A 192 10.64 -15.77 4.61
CA ILE A 192 9.54 -15.05 3.91
C ILE A 192 9.52 -13.57 4.32
N ALA A 193 9.72 -13.26 5.61
CA ALA A 193 9.83 -11.89 6.06
C ALA A 193 11.03 -11.15 5.42
N LEU A 194 12.17 -11.83 5.24
CA LEU A 194 13.32 -11.28 4.51
C LEU A 194 13.06 -11.15 3.00
N LEU A 195 12.26 -12.02 2.39
CA LEU A 195 11.85 -11.90 0.99
C LEU A 195 11.11 -10.59 0.72
N ALA A 196 10.39 -10.04 1.71
CA ALA A 196 9.76 -8.72 1.58
C ALA A 196 10.79 -7.59 1.33
N ILE A 197 12.01 -7.72 1.84
CA ILE A 197 13.11 -6.76 1.58
C ILE A 197 13.59 -6.87 0.14
N VAL A 198 13.82 -8.10 -0.34
CA VAL A 198 14.27 -8.37 -1.71
C VAL A 198 13.23 -7.93 -2.75
N LEU A 199 11.94 -8.16 -2.47
CA LEU A 199 10.87 -7.73 -3.36
C LEU A 199 10.78 -6.22 -3.47
N ARG A 200 11.14 -5.49 -2.42
CA ARG A 200 11.24 -4.03 -2.44
C ARG A 200 12.36 -3.54 -3.37
N GLU A 201 13.49 -4.24 -3.45
CA GLU A 201 14.57 -3.90 -4.40
C GLU A 201 14.19 -4.14 -5.87
N LYS A 202 13.13 -4.92 -6.14
CA LYS A 202 12.60 -5.13 -7.49
C LYS A 202 11.48 -4.16 -7.87
N GLU A 203 10.91 -3.45 -6.89
CA GLU A 203 9.88 -2.42 -7.11
C GLU A 203 10.48 -1.03 -7.34
N ASP A 204 11.71 -0.78 -6.86
CA ASP A 204 12.51 0.43 -7.11
C ASP A 204 13.29 0.33 -8.44
#